data_AF-A0A970V0U5-F1
#
_entry.id   AF-A0A970V0U5-F1
#
_cell.length_a   1.000
_cell.length_b   1.000
_cell.length_c   1.000
_cell.angle_alpha   90.00
_cell.angle_beta   90.00
_cell.angle_gamma   90.00
#
_symmetry.space_group_name_H-M   'P 1'
#
loop_
_entity.id
_entity.type
_entity.pdbx_description
1 polymer ?
#
loop_
_entity_poly.entity_id
_entity_poly.type
_entity_poly.pdbx_seq_one_letter_code
_entity_poly.pdbx_strand_id
1 'polypeptide(L)'
;MGLAVTTWAQSPRWQELRRRPAVLWAVGMIAVILTGWLAAGNIRASQVTNDQFMPDMTRMRGAGEWLEEHAPAGAIVFSPHWDYFPELFFWNPQGRYIGGILPALQYAFSPDLYWKTAHIAEGNGTLTCGEPRCTPDNAEDPYTVLKRDFHARYVILSQTRDWRLVLTVRRDSRYRLCYEDLHFVVLELDE
;
A
#
# COMPACT_ATOMS: atom_id res chain seq x y z
N MET A 1 46.15 -12.49 49.74
CA MET A 1 45.87 -11.04 49.94
C MET A 1 45.67 -10.42 48.56
N GLY A 2 44.60 -9.64 48.39
CA GLY A 2 43.89 -9.45 47.12
C GLY A 2 44.54 -8.55 46.07
N LEU A 3 44.30 -8.88 44.80
CA LEU A 3 44.59 -8.03 43.64
C LEU A 3 43.64 -6.83 43.66
N ALA A 4 44.18 -5.63 43.84
CA ALA A 4 43.42 -4.39 43.75
C ALA A 4 43.00 -4.16 42.29
N VAL A 5 41.74 -4.41 41.99
CA VAL A 5 41.12 -3.98 40.73
C VAL A 5 40.94 -2.47 40.83
N THR A 6 41.92 -1.71 40.32
CA THR A 6 41.75 -0.27 40.13
C THR A 6 40.70 -0.05 39.05
N THR A 7 39.49 0.30 39.46
CA THR A 7 38.44 0.70 38.54
C THR A 7 38.87 2.01 37.87
N TRP A 8 38.74 2.07 36.54
CA TRP A 8 39.13 3.23 35.71
C TRP A 8 38.56 4.57 36.22
N ALA A 9 37.49 4.52 37.01
CA ALA A 9 36.84 5.63 37.70
C ALA A 9 37.67 6.34 38.78
N GLN A 10 38.74 5.71 39.31
CA GLN A 10 39.53 6.26 40.42
C GLN A 10 40.83 6.96 39.98
N SER A 11 41.13 7.00 38.68
CA SER A 11 42.37 7.65 38.24
C SER A 11 42.31 9.19 38.40
N PRO A 12 43.43 9.85 38.77
CA PRO A 12 43.47 11.30 39.02
C PRO A 12 43.01 12.12 37.80
N ARG A 13 43.33 11.66 36.59
CA ARG A 13 42.90 12.28 35.33
C ARG A 13 41.39 12.32 35.17
N TRP A 14 40.67 11.29 35.61
CA TRP A 14 39.21 11.25 35.57
C TRP A 14 38.57 12.19 36.60
N GLN A 15 39.19 12.34 37.78
CA GLN A 15 38.73 13.27 38.81
C GLN A 15 38.93 14.74 38.40
N GLU A 16 40.05 15.05 37.75
CA GLU A 16 40.36 16.39 37.20
C GLU A 16 39.36 16.79 36.10
N LEU A 17 39.03 15.85 35.21
CA LEU A 17 38.13 16.07 34.08
C LEU A 17 36.68 16.34 34.55
N ARG A 18 36.23 15.65 35.61
CA ARG A 18 34.89 15.83 36.21
C ARG A 18 34.74 17.17 36.95
N ARG A 19 35.83 17.80 37.37
CA ARG A 19 35.83 19.12 38.03
C ARG A 19 35.74 20.29 37.05
N ARG A 20 35.82 20.04 35.73
CA ARG A 20 35.72 21.08 34.69
C ARG A 20 34.28 21.18 34.20
N PRO A 21 33.52 22.22 34.59
CA PRO A 21 32.11 22.35 34.20
C PRO A 21 31.95 22.36 32.68
N ALA A 22 32.89 22.95 31.94
CA ALA A 22 32.88 22.97 30.48
C ALA A 22 32.87 21.58 29.82
N VAL A 23 33.53 20.58 30.42
CA VAL A 23 33.52 19.20 29.89
C VAL A 23 32.17 18.53 30.13
N LEU A 24 31.57 18.74 31.30
CA LEU A 24 30.23 18.25 31.60
C LEU A 24 29.17 18.91 30.71
N TRP A 25 29.27 20.21 30.46
CA TRP A 25 28.41 20.93 29.51
C TRP A 25 28.58 20.43 28.07
N ALA A 26 29.81 20.18 27.62
CA ALA A 26 30.08 19.66 26.29
C ALA A 26 29.50 18.24 26.10
N VAL A 27 29.69 17.35 27.08
CA VAL A 27 29.11 15.99 27.04
C VAL A 27 27.58 16.05 27.08
N GLY A 28 27.00 16.93 27.91
CA GLY A 28 25.55 17.16 27.94
C GLY A 28 25.00 17.64 26.60
N MET A 29 25.67 18.62 25.96
CA MET A 29 25.29 19.10 24.62
C MET A 29 25.39 18.01 23.56
N ILE A 30 26.48 17.23 23.56
CA ILE A 30 26.65 16.12 22.61
C ILE A 30 25.53 15.08 22.80
N ALA A 31 25.20 14.74 24.05
CA ALA A 31 24.10 13.82 24.34
C ALA A 31 22.74 14.36 23.84
N VAL A 32 22.46 15.65 24.04
CA VAL A 32 21.22 16.30 23.55
C VAL A 32 21.16 16.33 22.02
N ILE A 33 22.28 16.62 21.36
CA ILE A 33 22.35 16.64 19.89
C ILE A 33 22.14 15.23 19.33
N LEU A 34 22.80 14.22 19.91
CA LEU A 34 22.65 12.83 19.49
C LEU A 34 21.23 12.30 19.68
N THR A 35 20.61 12.57 20.84
CA THR A 35 19.20 12.18 21.08
C THR A 35 18.24 12.92 20.16
N GLY A 36 18.47 14.22 19.91
CA GLY A 36 17.70 14.98 18.94
C GLY A 36 17.82 14.43 17.51
N TRP A 37 19.01 14.04 17.08
CA TRP A 37 19.25 13.46 15.75
C TRP A 37 18.58 12.08 15.58
N LEU A 38 18.70 11.20 16.58
CA LEU A 38 18.03 9.90 16.58
C LEU A 38 16.51 10.04 16.62
N ALA A 39 15.97 10.96 17.43
CA ALA A 39 14.55 11.25 17.47
C ALA A 39 14.03 11.79 16.13
N ALA A 40 14.74 12.72 15.51
CA ALA A 40 14.38 13.25 14.19
C ALA A 40 14.41 12.17 13.09
N GLY A 41 15.38 11.26 13.15
CA GLY A 41 15.43 10.10 12.24
C GLY A 41 14.22 9.18 12.41
N ASN A 42 13.85 8.86 13.65
CA ASN A 42 12.67 8.04 13.94
C ASN A 42 11.36 8.75 13.56
N ILE A 43 11.23 10.06 13.80
CA ILE A 43 10.05 10.85 13.41
C ILE A 43 9.91 10.89 11.88
N ARG A 44 11.01 11.07 11.14
CA ARG A 44 10.96 11.00 9.66
C ARG A 44 10.57 9.62 9.17
N ALA A 45 11.13 8.57 9.74
CA ALA A 45 10.75 7.20 9.40
C ALA A 45 9.26 6.95 9.71
N SER A 46 8.76 7.44 10.85
CA SER A 46 7.34 7.34 11.23
C SER A 46 6.42 8.18 10.35
N GLN A 47 6.88 9.34 9.87
CA GLN A 47 6.12 10.16 8.93
C GLN A 47 6.02 9.47 7.56
N VAL A 48 7.11 8.88 7.08
CA VAL A 48 7.07 8.05 5.86
C VAL A 48 6.12 6.87 6.02
N THR A 49 6.02 6.27 7.22
CA THR A 49 5.03 5.22 7.48
C THR A 49 3.61 5.79 7.61
N ASN A 50 3.42 6.95 8.23
CA ASN A 50 2.10 7.58 8.36
C ASN A 50 1.55 8.09 7.02
N ASP A 51 2.39 8.61 6.13
CA ASP A 51 2.00 8.97 4.76
C ASP A 51 1.55 7.72 3.97
N GLN A 52 2.00 6.53 4.35
CA GLN A 52 1.46 5.27 3.81
C GLN A 52 0.10 4.91 4.42
N PHE A 53 -0.20 5.32 5.65
CA PHE A 53 -1.48 5.03 6.34
C PHE A 53 -2.58 6.05 6.05
N MET A 54 -2.23 7.32 5.82
CA MET A 54 -3.14 8.38 5.36
C MET A 54 -2.55 9.02 4.10
N PRO A 55 -2.60 8.30 2.97
CA PRO A 55 -2.15 8.89 1.73
C PRO A 55 -2.94 10.15 1.41
N ASP A 56 -2.28 11.10 0.75
CA ASP A 56 -2.93 12.21 0.08
C ASP A 56 -4.13 11.67 -0.73
N MET A 57 -5.35 12.06 -0.33
CA MET A 57 -6.60 11.57 -0.92
C MET A 57 -6.84 12.11 -2.34
N THR A 58 -5.82 12.67 -2.98
CA THR A 58 -5.88 13.22 -4.33
C THR A 58 -5.23 12.33 -5.39
N ARG A 59 -4.60 11.21 -5.01
CA ARG A 59 -3.91 10.31 -5.96
C ARG A 59 -4.88 9.69 -6.97
N MET A 60 -6.11 9.37 -6.56
CA MET A 60 -7.16 8.82 -7.43
C MET A 60 -8.05 9.89 -8.04
N ARG A 61 -7.81 11.17 -7.76
CA ARG A 61 -8.68 12.25 -8.22
C ARG A 61 -8.92 12.19 -9.72
N GLY A 62 -7.85 12.07 -10.51
CA GLY A 62 -7.95 12.05 -11.97
C GLY A 62 -8.73 10.85 -12.51
N ALA A 63 -8.44 9.65 -12.01
CA ALA A 63 -9.16 8.44 -12.39
C ALA A 63 -10.63 8.44 -11.92
N GLY A 64 -10.88 8.94 -10.72
CA GLY A 64 -12.21 9.06 -10.13
C GLY A 64 -13.08 10.07 -10.87
N GLU A 65 -12.57 11.28 -11.12
CA GLU A 65 -13.28 12.31 -11.91
C GLU A 65 -13.57 11.80 -13.34
N TRP A 66 -12.62 11.08 -13.97
CA TRP A 66 -12.87 10.46 -15.28
C TRP A 66 -14.03 9.45 -15.23
N LEU A 67 -14.04 8.56 -14.22
CA LEU A 67 -15.12 7.60 -14.04
C LEU A 67 -16.45 8.29 -13.73
N GLU A 68 -16.47 9.33 -12.90
CA GLU A 68 -17.68 10.10 -12.58
C GLU A 68 -18.29 10.76 -13.83
N GLU A 69 -17.45 11.23 -14.77
CA GLU A 69 -17.92 11.89 -15.99
C GLU A 69 -18.30 10.92 -17.11
N HIS A 70 -17.62 9.77 -17.22
CA HIS A 70 -17.71 8.89 -18.39
C HIS A 70 -18.34 7.52 -18.13
N ALA A 71 -18.28 7.02 -16.90
CA ALA A 71 -18.90 5.74 -16.56
C ALA A 71 -20.41 5.93 -16.34
N PRO A 72 -21.26 5.00 -16.81
CA PRO A 72 -22.68 5.06 -16.49
C PRO A 72 -22.89 4.87 -14.98
N ALA A 73 -23.87 5.59 -14.43
CA ALA A 73 -24.24 5.48 -13.03
C ALA A 73 -24.47 4.01 -12.63
N GLY A 74 -23.86 3.61 -11.51
CA GLY A 74 -23.93 2.23 -11.02
C GLY A 74 -22.99 1.25 -11.72
N ALA A 75 -22.12 1.69 -12.64
CA ALA A 75 -21.10 0.85 -13.23
C ALA A 75 -20.23 0.19 -12.14
N ILE A 76 -19.99 -1.11 -12.29
CA ILE A 76 -19.16 -1.85 -11.36
C ILE A 76 -17.69 -1.63 -11.71
N VAL A 77 -16.95 -1.04 -10.78
CA VAL A 77 -15.52 -0.78 -10.88
C VAL A 77 -14.79 -1.74 -9.95
N PHE A 78 -14.02 -2.64 -10.55
CA PHE A 78 -13.17 -3.56 -9.79
C PHE A 78 -11.84 -2.89 -9.42
N SER A 79 -11.48 -3.04 -8.16
CA SER A 79 -10.15 -2.74 -7.63
C SER A 79 -9.62 -3.99 -6.93
N PRO A 80 -8.36 -4.40 -7.18
CA PRO A 80 -7.76 -5.55 -6.49
C PRO A 80 -7.49 -5.28 -5.00
N HIS A 81 -7.49 -4.01 -4.59
CA HIS A 81 -7.13 -3.59 -3.23
C HIS A 81 -8.30 -2.89 -2.55
N TRP A 82 -8.67 -3.38 -1.36
CA TRP A 82 -9.79 -2.85 -0.58
C TRP A 82 -9.54 -1.43 -0.07
N ASP A 83 -8.28 -1.09 0.20
CA ASP A 83 -7.86 0.21 0.72
C ASP A 83 -8.01 1.35 -0.30
N TYR A 84 -8.33 1.04 -1.56
CA TYR A 84 -8.63 2.02 -2.60
C TYR A 84 -10.05 2.59 -2.51
N PHE A 85 -10.98 1.85 -1.89
CA PHE A 85 -12.38 2.20 -1.88
C PHE A 85 -12.69 3.59 -1.31
N PRO A 86 -12.15 4.02 -0.15
CA PRO A 86 -12.52 5.31 0.42
C PRO A 86 -12.19 6.49 -0.49
N GLU A 87 -11.03 6.47 -1.13
CA GLU A 87 -10.57 7.52 -2.03
C GLU A 87 -11.36 7.48 -3.36
N LEU A 88 -11.57 6.28 -3.91
CA LEU A 88 -12.32 6.09 -5.15
C LEU A 88 -13.80 6.47 -5.01
N PHE A 89 -14.43 6.11 -3.88
CA PHE A 89 -15.82 6.49 -3.59
C PHE A 89 -15.98 7.99 -3.37
N PHE A 90 -14.97 8.67 -2.82
CA PHE A 90 -14.99 10.12 -2.66
C PHE A 90 -15.02 10.86 -4.00
N TRP A 91 -14.24 10.40 -4.99
CA TRP A 91 -14.16 11.03 -6.31
C TRP A 91 -15.19 10.54 -7.33
N ASN A 92 -15.72 9.32 -7.15
CA ASN A 92 -16.77 8.73 -7.99
C ASN A 92 -17.84 8.05 -7.09
N PRO A 93 -18.74 8.83 -6.47
CA PRO A 93 -19.78 8.29 -5.59
C PRO A 93 -20.87 7.51 -6.34
N GLN A 94 -21.03 7.68 -7.66
CA GLN A 94 -22.05 6.96 -8.43
C GLN A 94 -21.64 5.53 -8.82
N GLY A 95 -20.35 5.19 -8.68
CA GLY A 95 -19.82 3.86 -8.97
C GLY A 95 -20.24 2.79 -7.96
N ARG A 96 -20.23 1.53 -8.39
CA ARG A 96 -20.38 0.36 -7.50
C ARG A 96 -19.05 -0.33 -7.34
N TYR A 97 -18.62 -0.53 -6.10
CA TYR A 97 -17.31 -1.06 -5.77
C TYR A 97 -17.40 -2.42 -5.10
N ILE A 98 -16.49 -3.30 -5.48
CA ILE A 98 -16.34 -4.63 -4.89
C ILE A 98 -15.22 -4.55 -3.85
N GLY A 99 -15.48 -5.08 -2.65
CA GLY A 99 -14.45 -5.21 -1.62
C GLY A 99 -14.03 -3.91 -0.94
N GLY A 100 -14.97 -3.03 -0.55
CA GLY A 100 -14.63 -1.68 -0.06
C GLY A 100 -14.43 -1.48 1.44
N ILE A 101 -14.99 -2.32 2.31
CA ILE A 101 -14.89 -2.13 3.76
C ILE A 101 -13.68 -2.86 4.33
N LEU A 102 -13.68 -4.20 4.25
CA LEU A 102 -12.62 -5.06 4.81
C LEU A 102 -12.62 -6.40 4.06
N PRO A 103 -11.45 -6.99 3.73
CA PRO A 103 -11.38 -8.28 3.03
C PRO A 103 -12.07 -9.43 3.76
N ALA A 104 -12.08 -9.41 5.10
CA ALA A 104 -12.76 -10.41 5.90
C ALA A 104 -14.28 -10.45 5.65
N LEU A 105 -14.90 -9.31 5.33
CA LEU A 105 -16.32 -9.26 4.97
C LEU A 105 -16.56 -9.84 3.59
N GLN A 106 -15.65 -9.62 2.64
CA GLN A 106 -15.71 -10.26 1.33
C GLN A 106 -15.57 -11.78 1.45
N TYR A 107 -14.65 -12.27 2.28
CA TYR A 107 -14.52 -13.70 2.57
C TYR A 107 -15.78 -14.28 3.22
N ALA A 108 -16.36 -13.57 4.20
CA ALA A 108 -17.60 -13.99 4.84
C ALA A 108 -18.79 -14.04 3.87
N PHE A 109 -18.82 -13.15 2.86
CA PHE A 109 -19.82 -13.16 1.80
C PHE A 109 -19.60 -14.30 0.80
N SER A 110 -18.36 -14.43 0.29
CA SER A 110 -17.96 -15.48 -0.64
C SER A 110 -16.46 -15.74 -0.54
N PRO A 111 -16.05 -16.89 0.01
CA PRO A 111 -14.65 -17.31 0.01
C PRO A 111 -14.06 -17.42 -1.41
N ASP A 112 -14.89 -17.85 -2.38
CA ASP A 112 -14.51 -17.97 -3.79
C ASP A 112 -14.11 -16.61 -4.38
N LEU A 113 -14.96 -15.59 -4.24
CA LEU A 113 -14.67 -14.24 -4.73
C LEU A 113 -13.50 -13.58 -3.99
N TYR A 114 -13.34 -13.88 -2.70
CA TYR A 114 -12.19 -13.43 -1.94
C TYR A 114 -10.88 -13.97 -2.54
N TRP A 115 -10.78 -15.29 -2.72
CA TRP A 115 -9.57 -15.89 -3.27
C TRP A 115 -9.30 -15.43 -4.69
N LYS A 116 -10.35 -15.27 -5.50
CA LYS A 116 -10.23 -14.70 -6.84
C LYS A 116 -9.61 -13.30 -6.82
N THR A 117 -10.05 -12.44 -5.90
CA THR A 117 -9.50 -11.09 -5.74
C THR A 117 -8.06 -11.12 -5.25
N ALA A 118 -7.77 -11.98 -4.25
CA ALA A 118 -6.43 -12.13 -3.69
C ALA A 118 -5.42 -12.58 -4.76
N HIS A 119 -5.76 -13.58 -5.58
CA HIS A 119 -4.89 -14.04 -6.67
C HIS A 119 -4.71 -13.01 -7.77
N ILE A 120 -5.74 -12.20 -8.09
CA ILE A 120 -5.61 -11.09 -9.03
C ILE A 120 -4.63 -10.03 -8.48
N ALA A 121 -4.74 -9.70 -7.19
CA ALA A 121 -3.89 -8.73 -6.52
C ALA A 121 -2.42 -9.19 -6.36
N GLU A 122 -2.20 -10.46 -5.99
CA GLU A 122 -0.87 -11.01 -5.71
C GLU A 122 -0.18 -11.60 -6.95
N GLY A 123 -0.95 -12.24 -7.83
CA GLY A 123 -0.48 -13.09 -8.93
C GLY A 123 -0.25 -12.36 -10.26
N ASN A 124 -0.25 -11.03 -10.27
CA ASN A 124 -0.12 -10.20 -11.47
C ASN A 124 -1.26 -10.37 -12.48
N GLY A 125 -2.40 -10.92 -12.03
CA GLY A 125 -3.57 -11.27 -12.84
C GLY A 125 -3.28 -12.04 -14.11
N THR A 126 -2.32 -12.96 -14.09
CA THR A 126 -2.16 -13.96 -15.17
C THR A 126 -3.10 -15.15 -15.02
N LEU A 127 -3.48 -15.47 -13.78
CA LEU A 127 -4.45 -16.51 -13.45
C LEU A 127 -5.11 -16.17 -12.11
N THR A 128 -6.30 -16.70 -11.89
CA THR A 128 -7.01 -16.61 -10.61
C THR A 128 -7.77 -17.91 -10.33
N CYS A 129 -8.23 -18.11 -9.11
CA CYS A 129 -9.06 -19.27 -8.75
C CYS A 129 -9.83 -19.00 -7.44
N GLY A 130 -10.87 -19.79 -7.18
CA GLY A 130 -11.74 -19.69 -5.99
C GLY A 130 -11.17 -20.24 -4.69
N GLU A 131 -9.92 -20.72 -4.68
CA GLU A 131 -9.33 -21.46 -3.57
C GLU A 131 -8.02 -20.83 -3.08
N PRO A 132 -7.56 -21.13 -1.84
CA PRO A 132 -6.28 -20.62 -1.34
C PRO A 132 -5.07 -20.95 -2.22
N ARG A 133 -5.16 -21.98 -3.07
CA ARG A 133 -4.12 -22.38 -4.01
C ARG A 133 -4.73 -22.70 -5.36
N CYS A 134 -4.18 -22.10 -6.41
CA CYS A 134 -4.54 -22.46 -7.76
C CYS A 134 -3.76 -23.68 -8.24
N THR A 135 -4.47 -24.63 -8.85
CA THR A 135 -3.97 -25.78 -9.57
C THR A 135 -4.29 -25.61 -11.05
N PRO A 136 -3.67 -26.36 -11.96
CA PRO A 136 -4.03 -26.32 -13.38
C PRO A 136 -5.51 -26.62 -13.65
N ASP A 137 -6.16 -27.42 -12.80
CA ASP A 137 -7.55 -27.84 -12.97
C ASP A 137 -8.58 -26.79 -12.53
N ASN A 138 -8.19 -25.85 -11.65
CA ASN A 138 -9.07 -24.80 -11.13
C ASN A 138 -8.62 -23.38 -11.50
N ALA A 139 -7.58 -23.25 -12.32
CA ALA A 139 -7.09 -21.96 -12.79
C ALA A 139 -8.07 -21.34 -13.80
N GLU A 140 -8.42 -20.08 -13.55
CA GLU A 140 -9.34 -19.30 -14.36
C GLU A 140 -8.63 -18.07 -14.93
N ASP A 141 -9.07 -17.65 -16.12
CA ASP A 141 -8.64 -16.41 -16.75
C ASP A 141 -9.22 -15.19 -16.01
N PRO A 142 -8.38 -14.25 -15.52
CA PRO A 142 -8.85 -13.11 -14.75
C PRO A 142 -9.82 -12.21 -15.48
N TYR A 143 -9.67 -12.00 -16.80
CA TYR A 143 -10.64 -11.25 -17.58
C TYR A 143 -12.03 -11.88 -17.51
N THR A 144 -12.12 -13.20 -17.73
CA THR A 144 -13.37 -13.95 -17.66
C THR A 144 -14.01 -13.82 -16.28
N VAL A 145 -13.22 -13.94 -15.21
CA VAL A 145 -13.70 -13.81 -13.82
C VAL A 145 -14.19 -12.39 -13.52
N LEU A 146 -13.47 -11.36 -13.97
CA LEU A 146 -13.86 -9.96 -13.81
C LEU A 146 -15.22 -9.68 -14.46
N LYS A 147 -15.46 -10.19 -15.68
CA LYS A 147 -16.73 -10.03 -16.38
C LYS A 147 -17.85 -10.89 -15.80
N ARG A 148 -17.59 -12.19 -15.59
CA ARG A 148 -18.61 -13.20 -15.27
C ARG A 148 -19.01 -13.18 -13.80
N ASP A 149 -18.03 -13.10 -12.89
CA ASP A 149 -18.26 -13.32 -11.46
C ASP A 149 -18.35 -12.00 -10.70
N PHE A 150 -17.51 -11.04 -11.09
CA PHE A 150 -17.52 -9.69 -10.51
C PHE A 150 -18.45 -8.72 -11.24
N HIS A 151 -18.91 -9.08 -12.45
CA HIS A 151 -19.70 -8.19 -13.31
C HIS A 151 -19.06 -6.81 -13.53
N ALA A 152 -17.73 -6.76 -13.47
CA ALA A 152 -16.97 -5.55 -13.60
C ALA A 152 -17.09 -5.02 -15.03
N ARG A 153 -17.35 -3.72 -15.14
CA ARG A 153 -17.27 -2.98 -16.40
C ARG A 153 -15.93 -2.28 -16.53
N TYR A 154 -15.42 -1.77 -15.41
CA TYR A 154 -14.12 -1.10 -15.34
C TYR A 154 -13.20 -1.80 -14.35
N VAL A 155 -11.91 -1.72 -14.62
CA VAL A 155 -10.82 -2.06 -13.71
C VAL A 155 -9.98 -0.81 -13.51
N ILE A 156 -9.70 -0.50 -12.24
CA ILE A 156 -8.74 0.54 -11.87
C ILE A 156 -7.52 -0.11 -11.22
N LEU A 157 -6.33 0.26 -11.70
CA LEU A 157 -5.05 -0.33 -11.26
C LEU A 157 -4.04 0.76 -10.95
N SER A 158 -3.26 0.57 -9.90
CA SER A 158 -2.13 1.44 -9.60
C SER A 158 -0.96 1.15 -10.54
N GLN A 159 -0.39 2.20 -11.13
CA GLN A 159 0.83 2.12 -11.94
C GLN A 159 2.01 1.54 -11.13
N THR A 160 2.03 1.72 -9.81
CA THR A 160 3.14 1.31 -8.94
C THR A 160 2.88 0.01 -8.20
N ARG A 161 1.72 -0.15 -7.54
CA ARG A 161 1.39 -1.38 -6.78
C ARG A 161 1.02 -2.53 -7.72
N ASP A 162 0.33 -2.23 -8.82
CA ASP A 162 -0.23 -3.23 -9.75
C ASP A 162 0.56 -3.31 -11.06
N TRP A 163 1.81 -2.82 -11.08
CA TRP A 163 2.59 -2.62 -12.31
C TRP A 163 2.66 -3.85 -13.21
N ARG A 164 2.72 -5.06 -12.65
CA ARG A 164 2.76 -6.31 -13.44
C ARG A 164 1.41 -6.61 -14.09
N LEU A 165 0.31 -6.40 -13.35
CA LEU A 165 -1.03 -6.54 -13.91
C LEU A 165 -1.28 -5.50 -15.00
N VAL A 166 -0.84 -4.26 -14.78
CA VAL A 166 -0.88 -3.19 -15.80
C VAL A 166 -0.17 -3.62 -17.08
N LEU A 167 1.02 -4.25 -16.99
CA LEU A 167 1.73 -4.77 -18.16
C LEU A 167 0.98 -5.90 -18.87
N THR A 168 0.30 -6.77 -18.12
CA THR A 168 -0.50 -7.87 -18.65
C THR A 168 -1.71 -7.33 -19.41
N VAL A 169 -2.54 -6.50 -18.76
CA VAL A 169 -3.79 -5.99 -19.36
C VAL A 169 -3.54 -5.09 -20.56
N ARG A 170 -2.43 -4.34 -20.60
CA ARG A 170 -2.09 -3.50 -21.77
C ARG A 170 -1.78 -4.29 -23.04
N ARG A 171 -1.39 -5.56 -22.89
CA ARG A 171 -1.10 -6.46 -24.03
C ARG A 171 -2.33 -7.26 -24.46
N ASP A 172 -3.38 -7.24 -23.64
CA ASP A 172 -4.59 -7.99 -23.86
C ASP A 172 -5.62 -7.08 -24.55
N SER A 173 -5.96 -7.41 -25.80
CA SER A 173 -6.88 -6.62 -26.62
C SER A 173 -8.32 -6.61 -26.10
N ARG A 174 -8.64 -7.41 -25.07
CA ARG A 174 -9.96 -7.42 -24.42
C ARG A 174 -10.13 -6.26 -23.44
N TYR A 175 -9.06 -5.57 -23.09
CA TYR A 175 -9.08 -4.38 -22.25
C TYR A 175 -8.91 -3.13 -23.09
N ARG A 176 -9.81 -2.17 -22.92
CA ARG A 176 -9.73 -0.87 -23.56
C ARG A 176 -9.22 0.17 -22.59
N LEU A 177 -8.06 0.76 -22.90
CA LEU A 177 -7.50 1.86 -22.11
C LEU A 177 -8.41 3.09 -22.21
N CYS A 178 -8.89 3.56 -21.07
CA CYS A 178 -9.82 4.68 -20.98
C CYS A 178 -9.17 5.94 -20.38
N TYR A 179 -8.37 5.76 -19.33
CA TYR A 179 -7.69 6.83 -18.62
C TYR A 179 -6.34 6.36 -18.10
N GLU A 180 -5.38 7.27 -18.05
CA GLU A 180 -4.06 7.04 -17.47
C GLU A 180 -3.47 8.35 -16.93
N ASP A 181 -2.94 8.30 -15.70
CA ASP A 181 -2.11 9.34 -15.13
C ASP A 181 -0.87 8.74 -14.44
N LEU A 182 -0.13 9.53 -13.66
CA LEU A 182 1.08 9.06 -12.97
C LEU A 182 0.82 7.97 -11.91
N HIS A 183 -0.41 7.82 -11.41
CA HIS A 183 -0.76 6.97 -10.28
C HIS A 183 -1.61 5.78 -10.68
N PHE A 184 -2.59 5.96 -11.57
CA PHE A 184 -3.62 4.99 -11.90
C PHE A 184 -3.88 4.88 -13.40
N VAL A 185 -4.36 3.70 -13.77
CA VAL A 185 -4.93 3.41 -15.09
C VAL A 185 -6.35 2.88 -14.92
N VAL A 186 -7.27 3.35 -15.76
CA VAL A 186 -8.63 2.83 -15.87
C VAL A 186 -8.78 2.13 -17.21
N LEU A 187 -9.22 0.89 -17.17
CA LEU A 187 -9.51 0.09 -18.36
C LEU A 187 -10.98 -0.35 -18.32
N GLU A 188 -11.66 -0.25 -19.46
CA GLU A 188 -12.96 -0.90 -19.67
C GLU A 188 -12.74 -2.33 -20.16
N LEU A 189 -13.58 -3.26 -19.71
CA LEU A 189 -13.62 -4.62 -20.22
C LEU A 189 -14.60 -4.64 -21.39
N ASP A 190 -14.09 -4.90 -22.61
CA ASP A 190 -14.91 -4.92 -23.83
C ASP A 190 -16.05 -5.95 -23.74
N GLU A 191 -17.11 -5.79 -24.53
CA GLU A 191 -18.29 -6.68 -24.47
C GLU A 191 -17.97 -8.15 -24.76
#